data_AF-A0A8C9L6J7-F1
#
_entry.id   AF-A0A8C9L6J7-F1
#
_cell.length_a   1.000
_cell.length_b   1.000
_cell.length_c   1.000
_cell.angle_alpha   90.00
_cell.angle_beta   90.00
_cell.angle_gamma   90.00
#
_symmetry.space_group_name_H-M   'P 1'
#
loop_
_entity.id
_entity.type
_entity.pdbx_description
1 polymer ?
#
loop_
_entity_poly.entity_id
_entity_poly.type
_entity_poly.pdbx_seq_one_letter_code
_entity_poly.pdbx_strand_id
1 'polypeptide(L)'
;MGVQGLWKLLECTGRPINPETLEGKILAVDISIWLNQAIKGVRDRHGDTIQNAHLLTLFNRLCKLLFFRIRPVFVFDGEAPLLKRQTLAKRRHRKELAISDSRKTAEKILKTFLKRQAIKAALTGRRQE
;
A
#
# COMPACT_ATOMS: atom_id res chain seq x y z
N MET A 1 5.70 -4.45 -5.02
CA MET A 1 6.14 -4.64 -6.43
C MET A 1 7.47 -5.37 -6.38
N GLY A 2 7.84 -6.11 -7.42
CA GLY A 2 9.02 -6.98 -7.39
C GLY A 2 8.68 -8.44 -7.04
N VAL A 3 9.73 -9.22 -6.75
CA VAL A 3 9.62 -10.66 -6.47
C VAL A 3 9.19 -10.88 -5.01
N GLN A 4 8.16 -11.71 -4.81
CA GLN A 4 7.64 -12.00 -3.48
C GLN A 4 8.67 -12.76 -2.64
N GLY A 5 8.93 -12.30 -1.41
CA GLY A 5 9.86 -12.94 -0.48
C GLY A 5 11.35 -12.65 -0.71
N LEU A 6 11.72 -11.99 -1.82
CA LEU A 6 13.12 -11.76 -2.19
C LEU A 6 13.91 -11.00 -1.11
N TRP A 7 13.34 -9.93 -0.54
CA TRP A 7 14.03 -9.13 0.48
C TRP A 7 14.34 -9.92 1.74
N LYS A 8 13.45 -10.83 2.16
CA LYS A 8 13.68 -11.70 3.33
C LYS A 8 14.84 -12.68 3.08
N LEU A 9 15.01 -13.13 1.84
CA LEU A 9 16.12 -14.00 1.47
C LEU A 9 17.45 -13.25 1.44
N LEU A 10 17.45 -12.00 0.96
CA LEU A 10 18.66 -11.19 0.78
C LEU A 10 19.06 -10.38 2.03
N GLU A 11 18.27 -10.41 3.09
CA GLU A 11 18.46 -9.59 4.30
C GLU A 11 19.87 -9.73 4.89
N CYS A 12 20.42 -10.96 4.94
CA CYS A 12 21.76 -11.24 5.46
C CYS A 12 22.91 -10.62 4.63
N THR A 13 22.64 -10.19 3.41
CA THR A 13 23.63 -9.57 2.52
C THR A 13 23.56 -8.04 2.54
N GLY A 14 22.55 -7.46 3.20
CA GLY A 14 22.35 -6.02 3.27
C GLY A 14 23.47 -5.33 4.05
N ARG A 15 23.94 -4.18 3.54
CA ARG A 15 24.90 -3.32 4.24
C ARG A 15 24.26 -1.97 4.54
N PRO A 16 24.17 -1.54 5.81
CA PRO A 16 23.73 -0.20 6.13
C PRO A 16 24.78 0.80 5.67
N ILE A 17 24.34 1.87 5.02
CA ILE A 17 25.19 2.97 4.58
C ILE A 17 24.61 4.29 5.08
N ASN A 18 25.47 5.23 5.45
CA ASN A 18 25.05 6.56 5.83
C ASN A 18 24.77 7.41 4.56
N PRO A 19 23.65 8.13 4.42
CA PRO A 19 23.34 8.88 3.21
C PRO A 19 24.41 9.91 2.78
N GLU A 20 25.16 10.47 3.73
CA GLU A 20 26.29 11.37 3.53
C GLU A 20 27.40 10.73 2.68
N THR A 21 27.55 9.40 2.72
CA THR A 21 28.52 8.70 1.87
C THR A 21 28.17 8.73 0.38
N LEU A 22 26.96 9.18 0.03
CA LEU A 22 26.47 9.33 -1.33
C LEU A 22 26.64 10.77 -1.86
N GLU A 23 27.32 11.65 -1.11
CA GLU A 23 27.57 13.03 -1.52
C GLU A 23 28.19 13.10 -2.93
N GLY A 24 27.65 13.97 -3.79
CA GLY A 24 28.11 14.17 -5.15
C GLY A 24 27.80 13.02 -6.12
N LYS A 25 27.26 11.88 -5.65
CA LYS A 25 26.90 10.75 -6.50
C LYS A 25 25.65 11.07 -7.32
N ILE A 26 25.61 10.51 -8.52
CA ILE A 26 24.42 10.51 -9.38
C ILE A 26 23.63 9.24 -9.06
N LEU A 27 22.37 9.39 -8.65
CA LEU A 27 21.49 8.26 -8.34
C LEU A 27 20.30 8.23 -9.28
N ALA A 28 20.11 7.11 -9.97
CA ALA A 28 18.86 6.83 -10.67
C ALA A 28 17.76 6.52 -9.66
N VAL A 29 16.66 7.25 -9.74
CA VAL A 29 15.52 7.12 -8.83
C VAL A 29 14.31 6.63 -9.62
N ASP A 30 13.83 5.43 -9.30
CA ASP A 30 12.56 4.91 -9.81
C ASP A 30 11.39 5.70 -9.21
N ILE A 31 10.82 6.57 -10.04
CA ILE A 31 9.73 7.46 -9.64
C ILE A 31 8.37 6.75 -9.65
N SER A 32 8.22 5.70 -10.46
CA SER A 32 7.00 4.90 -10.59
C SER A 32 6.62 4.29 -9.25
N ILE A 33 7.61 3.82 -8.50
CA ILE A 33 7.41 3.31 -7.13
C ILE A 33 7.03 4.43 -6.17
N TRP A 34 7.72 5.58 -6.22
CA TRP A 34 7.46 6.72 -5.33
C TRP A 34 6.04 7.27 -5.48
N LEU A 35 5.58 7.46 -6.72
CA LEU A 35 4.22 7.91 -7.03
C LEU A 35 3.16 6.92 -6.52
N ASN A 36 3.36 5.63 -6.80
CA ASN A 36 2.44 4.60 -6.32
C ASN A 36 2.39 4.51 -4.78
N GLN A 37 3.53 4.69 -4.10
CA GLN A 37 3.59 4.78 -2.64
C GLN A 37 2.88 6.02 -2.12
N ALA A 38 3.09 7.18 -2.74
CA ALA A 38 2.45 8.41 -2.31
C ALA A 38 0.92 8.32 -2.38
N ILE A 39 0.39 7.84 -3.51
CA ILE A 39 -1.07 7.72 -3.72
C ILE A 39 -1.70 6.69 -2.78
N LYS A 40 -1.00 5.58 -2.48
CA LYS A 40 -1.56 4.49 -1.66
C LYS A 40 -1.26 4.59 -0.18
N GLY A 41 -0.16 5.25 0.19
CA GLY A 41 0.39 5.23 1.55
C GLY A 41 0.15 6.52 2.33
N VAL A 42 0.02 7.67 1.65
CA VAL A 42 -0.24 8.93 2.35
C VAL A 42 -1.74 9.06 2.62
N ARG A 43 -2.09 9.05 3.89
CA ARG A 43 -3.46 9.22 4.40
C ARG A 43 -3.46 10.29 5.47
N ASP A 44 -4.58 10.98 5.61
CA ASP A 44 -4.79 11.88 6.74
C ASP A 44 -5.11 11.07 8.01
N ARG A 45 -5.42 11.79 9.10
CA ARG A 45 -5.76 11.19 10.40
C ARG A 45 -7.06 10.39 10.37
N HIS A 46 -7.94 10.66 9.41
CA HIS A 46 -9.22 9.99 9.23
C HIS A 46 -9.14 8.82 8.26
N GLY A 47 -8.00 8.64 7.58
CA GLY A 47 -7.76 7.57 6.61
C GLY A 47 -8.10 7.96 5.17
N ASP A 48 -8.39 9.23 4.91
CA ASP A 48 -8.72 9.75 3.60
C ASP A 48 -7.48 10.06 2.78
N THR A 49 -7.65 10.10 1.45
CA THR A 49 -6.57 10.43 0.52
C THR A 49 -6.28 11.92 0.55
N ILE A 50 -5.03 12.30 0.81
CA ILE A 50 -4.59 13.69 0.75
C ILE A 50 -4.50 14.13 -0.73
N GLN A 51 -5.11 15.28 -1.05
CA GLN A 51 -4.98 15.88 -2.38
C GLN A 51 -3.51 16.17 -2.68
N ASN A 52 -3.08 15.88 -3.91
CA ASN A 52 -1.70 16.12 -4.35
C ASN A 52 -0.61 15.45 -3.48
N ALA A 53 -0.95 14.36 -2.77
CA ALA A 53 0.00 13.62 -1.93
C ALA A 53 1.30 13.22 -2.65
N HIS A 54 1.20 12.98 -3.97
CA HIS A 54 2.35 12.70 -4.82
C HIS A 54 3.32 13.89 -4.89
N LEU A 55 2.85 15.12 -5.10
CA LEU A 55 3.71 16.31 -5.11
C LEU A 55 4.41 16.51 -3.78
N LEU A 56 3.67 16.43 -2.66
CA LEU A 56 4.24 16.58 -1.33
C LEU A 56 5.32 15.53 -1.04
N THR A 57 5.05 14.26 -1.36
CA THR A 57 5.99 13.16 -1.16
C THR A 57 7.24 13.34 -2.01
N LEU A 58 7.08 13.70 -3.28
CA LEU A 58 8.18 13.92 -4.21
C LEU A 58 9.04 15.10 -3.79
N PHE A 59 8.42 16.23 -3.44
CA PHE A 59 9.11 17.43 -2.98
C PHE A 59 9.99 17.12 -1.77
N ASN A 60 9.43 16.53 -0.73
CA ASN A 60 10.18 16.22 0.49
C ASN A 60 11.33 15.23 0.23
N ARG A 61 11.11 14.20 -0.60
CA ARG A 61 12.17 13.25 -0.94
C ARG A 61 13.28 13.88 -1.79
N LEU A 62 12.92 14.76 -2.74
CA LEU A 62 13.88 15.51 -3.53
C LEU A 62 14.71 16.43 -2.63
N CYS A 63 14.07 17.20 -1.75
CA CYS A 63 14.78 18.04 -0.77
C CYS A 63 15.75 17.21 0.08
N LYS A 64 15.36 16.01 0.52
CA LYS A 64 16.24 15.11 1.28
C LYS A 64 17.46 14.65 0.47
N LEU A 65 17.30 14.31 -0.81
CA LEU A 65 18.43 13.93 -1.65
C LEU A 65 19.39 15.12 -1.88
N LEU A 66 18.84 16.30 -2.18
CA LEU A 66 19.62 17.52 -2.39
C LEU A 66 20.32 17.99 -1.12
N PHE A 67 19.72 17.78 0.06
CA PHE A 67 20.34 18.05 1.35
C PHE A 67 21.66 17.30 1.52
N PHE A 68 21.71 16.02 1.11
CA PHE A 68 22.95 15.22 1.07
C PHE A 68 23.80 15.46 -0.18
N ARG A 69 23.50 16.51 -0.96
CA ARG A 69 24.16 16.85 -2.24
C ARG A 69 24.22 15.67 -3.22
N ILE A 70 23.21 14.81 -3.18
CA ILE A 70 23.00 13.75 -4.16
C ILE A 70 22.41 14.38 -5.42
N ARG A 71 22.81 13.90 -6.59
CA ARG A 71 22.30 14.34 -7.90
C ARG A 71 21.29 13.31 -8.45
N PRO A 72 19.98 13.44 -8.14
CA PRO A 72 18.99 12.48 -8.62
C PRO A 72 18.75 12.59 -10.13
N VAL A 73 18.58 11.45 -10.77
CA VAL A 73 18.04 11.32 -12.14
C VAL A 73 16.75 10.51 -12.02
N PHE A 74 15.60 11.16 -12.26
CA PHE A 74 14.31 10.47 -12.20
C PHE A 74 14.09 9.61 -13.44
N VAL A 75 13.80 8.33 -13.21
CA VAL A 75 13.51 7.35 -14.26
C VAL A 75 12.05 6.96 -14.16
N PHE A 76 11.33 7.15 -15.27
CA PHE A 76 9.93 6.79 -15.42
C PHE A 76 9.82 5.47 -16.18
N ASP A 77 8.86 4.63 -15.77
CA ASP A 77 8.51 3.44 -16.54
C ASP A 77 7.94 3.88 -17.91
N GLY A 78 8.41 3.22 -18.97
CA GLY A 78 7.74 3.25 -20.27
C GLY A 78 6.59 2.26 -20.33
N GLU A 79 6.29 1.78 -21.54
CA GLU A 79 5.26 0.78 -21.72
C GLU A 79 5.57 -0.54 -20.98
N ALA A 80 4.58 -1.04 -20.24
CA ALA A 80 4.70 -2.33 -19.59
C ALA A 80 4.78 -3.46 -20.64
N PRO A 81 5.73 -4.41 -20.53
CA PRO A 81 5.78 -5.58 -21.39
C PRO A 81 4.51 -6.44 -21.29
N LEU A 82 4.20 -7.21 -22.34
CA LEU A 82 2.99 -8.05 -22.43
C LEU A 82 2.81 -8.96 -21.20
N LEU A 83 3.90 -9.60 -20.75
CA LEU A 83 3.89 -10.48 -19.58
C LEU A 83 3.48 -9.74 -18.29
N LYS A 84 3.98 -8.52 -18.08
CA LYS A 84 3.60 -7.66 -16.94
C LYS A 84 2.11 -7.30 -17.03
N ARG A 85 1.61 -6.93 -18.22
CA ARG A 85 0.18 -6.61 -18.44
C ARG A 85 -0.74 -7.79 -18.09
N GLN A 86 -0.45 -8.98 -18.63
CA GLN A 86 -1.24 -10.19 -18.36
C GLN A 86 -1.22 -10.57 -16.86
N THR A 87 -0.06 -10.47 -16.22
CA THR A 87 0.08 -10.76 -14.78
C THR A 87 -0.71 -9.76 -13.93
N LEU A 88 -0.67 -8.47 -14.29
CA LEU A 88 -1.44 -7.42 -13.61
C LEU A 88 -2.95 -7.65 -13.76
N ALA A 89 -3.42 -8.05 -14.94
CA ALA A 89 -4.83 -8.38 -15.17
C ALA A 89 -5.29 -9.55 -14.28
N LYS A 90 -4.53 -10.66 -14.26
CA LYS A 90 -4.81 -11.81 -13.37
C LYS A 90 -4.84 -11.38 -11.90
N ARG A 91 -3.94 -10.48 -11.48
CA ARG A 91 -3.90 -9.98 -10.09
C ARG A 91 -5.10 -9.10 -9.75
N ARG A 92 -5.57 -8.26 -10.68
CA ARG A 92 -6.78 -7.44 -10.50
C ARG A 92 -8.01 -8.33 -10.33
N HIS A 93 -8.18 -9.32 -11.22
CA HIS A 93 -9.30 -10.25 -11.14
C HIS A 93 -9.35 -10.99 -9.79
N ARG A 94 -8.21 -11.54 -9.31
CA ARG A 94 -8.15 -12.18 -7.98
C ARG A 94 -8.51 -11.21 -6.83
N LYS A 95 -8.09 -9.95 -6.94
CA LYS A 95 -8.41 -8.93 -5.94
C LYS A 95 -9.92 -8.65 -5.90
N GLU A 96 -10.56 -8.55 -7.06
CA GLU A 96 -12.01 -8.32 -7.18
C GLU A 96 -12.81 -9.47 -6.57
N LEU A 97 -12.43 -10.71 -6.87
CA LEU A 97 -13.04 -11.90 -6.25
C LEU A 97 -12.90 -11.87 -4.73
N ALA A 98 -11.69 -11.61 -4.21
CA ALA A 98 -11.45 -11.54 -2.77
C ALA A 98 -12.26 -10.43 -2.08
N ILE A 99 -12.44 -9.26 -2.73
CA ILE A 99 -13.28 -8.19 -2.22
C ILE A 99 -14.75 -8.63 -2.16
N SER A 100 -15.25 -9.27 -3.22
CA SER A 100 -16.62 -9.80 -3.24
C SER A 100 -16.84 -10.82 -2.12
N ASP A 101 -15.90 -11.75 -1.93
CA ASP A 101 -16.03 -12.80 -0.92
C ASP A 101 -15.92 -12.24 0.50
N SER A 102 -15.05 -11.25 0.70
CA SER A 102 -14.95 -10.50 1.97
C SER A 102 -16.27 -9.79 2.28
N ARG A 103 -16.90 -9.12 1.31
CA ARG A 103 -18.19 -8.44 1.50
C ARG A 103 -19.29 -9.43 1.89
N LYS A 104 -19.42 -10.54 1.16
CA LYS A 104 -20.39 -11.60 1.48
C LYS A 104 -20.16 -12.17 2.88
N THR A 105 -18.91 -12.31 3.29
CA THR A 105 -18.54 -12.81 4.62
C THR A 105 -18.91 -11.82 5.71
N ALA A 106 -18.59 -10.53 5.53
CA ALA A 106 -18.97 -9.47 6.45
C ALA A 106 -20.50 -9.38 6.64
N GLU A 107 -21.27 -9.46 5.56
CA GLU A 107 -22.74 -9.49 5.60
C GLU A 107 -23.27 -10.67 6.41
N LYS A 108 -22.71 -11.88 6.20
CA LYS A 108 -23.09 -13.09 6.96
C LYS A 108 -22.78 -12.94 8.46
N ILE A 109 -21.60 -12.41 8.79
CA ILE A 109 -21.18 -12.18 10.17
C ILE A 109 -22.13 -11.17 10.84
N LEU A 110 -22.41 -10.04 10.17
CA LEU A 110 -23.32 -9.02 10.67
C LEU A 110 -24.74 -9.59 10.91
N LYS A 111 -25.28 -10.32 9.94
CA LYS A 111 -26.60 -10.97 10.05
C LYS A 111 -26.64 -11.94 11.24
N THR A 112 -25.58 -12.70 11.46
CA THR A 112 -25.48 -13.65 12.58
C THR A 112 -25.40 -12.92 13.92
N PHE A 113 -24.64 -11.83 13.98
CA PHE A 113 -24.52 -10.98 15.16
C PHE A 113 -25.86 -10.36 15.55
N LEU A 114 -26.58 -9.77 14.59
CA LEU A 114 -27.90 -9.17 14.82
C LEU A 114 -28.93 -10.21 15.28
N LYS A 115 -28.95 -11.40 14.67
CA LYS A 115 -29.82 -12.51 15.12
C LYS A 115 -29.54 -12.90 16.56
N ARG A 116 -28.26 -13.01 16.96
CA ARG A 116 -27.88 -13.31 18.35
C ARG A 116 -28.33 -12.23 19.32
N GLN A 117 -28.18 -10.95 18.97
CA GLN A 117 -28.69 -9.85 19.80
C GLN A 117 -30.22 -9.89 19.95
N ALA A 118 -30.95 -10.12 18.86
CA ALA A 118 -32.42 -10.21 18.91
C ALA A 118 -32.89 -11.37 19.81
N ILE A 119 -32.27 -12.55 19.71
CA ILE A 119 -32.56 -13.69 20.58
C ILE A 119 -32.26 -13.35 22.04
N LYS A 120 -31.09 -12.73 22.32
CA LYS A 120 -30.73 -12.32 23.68
C LYS A 120 -31.75 -11.35 24.26
N ALA A 121 -32.15 -10.33 23.50
CA ALA A 121 -33.14 -9.35 23.91
C ALA A 121 -34.50 -9.98 24.23
N ALA A 122 -34.99 -10.87 23.35
CA ALA A 122 -36.25 -11.59 23.56
C ALA A 122 -36.24 -12.50 24.80
N LEU A 123 -35.12 -13.16 25.09
CA LEU A 123 -34.97 -14.00 26.29
C LEU A 123 -34.91 -13.18 27.59
N THR A 124 -34.32 -11.98 27.57
CA THR A 124 -34.34 -11.07 28.74
C THR A 124 -35.69 -10.42 28.98
N GLY A 125 -36.47 -10.13 27.93
CA GLY A 125 -37.82 -9.57 28.07
C GLY A 125 -38.83 -10.53 28.70
N ARG A 126 -38.70 -11.84 28.47
CA ARG A 126 -39.56 -12.89 29.07
C ARG A 126 -39.29 -13.21 30.54
N ARG A 127 -38.27 -12.61 31.16
CA ARG A 127 -37.92 -12.84 32.58
C ARG A 127 -38.50 -11.79 33.53
N GLN A 128 -39.17 -10.76 33.01
CA GLN A 128 -39.78 -9.67 33.78
C GLN A 128 -41.33 -9.71 33.80
N GLU A 129 -41.94 -10.74 33.21
CA GLU A 129 -43.34 -11.14 33.43
C GLU A 129 -43.37 -12.41 34.28
#